data_AF-A0A0J6WIZ4-F1
#
_entry.id   AF-A0A0J6WIZ4-F1
#
_cell.length_a   1.000
_cell.length_b   1.000
_cell.length_c   1.000
_cell.angle_alpha   90.00
_cell.angle_beta   90.00
_cell.angle_gamma   90.00
#
_symmetry.space_group_name_H-M   'P 1'
#
loop_
_entity.id
_entity.type
_entity.pdbx_description
1 polymer ?
#
loop_
_entity_poly.entity_id
_entity_poly.type
_entity_poly.pdbx_seq_one_letter_code
_entity_poly.pdbx_strand_id
1 'polypeptide(L)'
;MSPDPASANRLRDLTLLRRVRDRIDRDYAQPLDVEALARGVHMSAGHLSRQFKLAYGESPYSYLMTRRIERAMALLRRGGICPGSSSSPTASRRTRT
;
A
#
# COMPACT_ATOMS: atom_id res chain seq x y z
N MET A 1 -25.13 0.30 -32.29
CA MET A 1 -23.76 -0.22 -32.15
C MET A 1 -23.64 -0.77 -30.73
N SER A 2 -23.88 -2.07 -30.54
CA SER A 2 -23.67 -2.69 -29.22
C SER A 2 -22.16 -2.73 -28.96
N PRO A 3 -21.68 -2.38 -27.76
CA PRO A 3 -20.27 -2.56 -27.44
C PRO A 3 -19.95 -4.04 -27.55
N ASP A 4 -18.83 -4.35 -28.21
CA ASP A 4 -18.28 -5.69 -28.23
C ASP A 4 -18.03 -6.16 -26.78
N PRO A 5 -18.35 -7.43 -26.46
CA PRO A 5 -18.23 -7.93 -25.10
C PRO A 5 -16.79 -7.86 -24.56
N ALA A 6 -15.80 -7.83 -25.45
CA ALA A 6 -14.39 -7.66 -25.11
C ALA A 6 -14.08 -6.26 -24.53
N SER A 7 -14.60 -5.20 -25.15
CA SER A 7 -14.45 -3.83 -24.66
C SER A 7 -15.15 -3.61 -23.32
N ALA A 8 -16.35 -4.19 -23.14
CA ALA A 8 -17.06 -4.12 -21.86
C ALA A 8 -16.27 -4.79 -20.72
N ASN A 9 -15.63 -5.93 -20.98
CA ASN A 9 -14.76 -6.59 -20.01
C ASN A 9 -13.51 -5.77 -19.70
N ARG A 10 -12.86 -5.18 -20.72
CA ARG A 10 -11.69 -4.32 -20.51
C ARG A 10 -12.01 -3.11 -19.63
N LEU A 11 -13.16 -2.48 -19.83
CA LEU A 11 -13.61 -1.33 -19.02
C LEU A 11 -13.88 -1.74 -17.56
N ARG A 12 -14.44 -2.93 -17.34
CA ARG A 12 -14.62 -3.50 -16.00
C ARG A 12 -13.28 -3.74 -15.33
N ASP A 13 -12.33 -4.37 -16.03
CA ASP A 13 -10.98 -4.62 -15.52
C ASP A 13 -10.29 -3.32 -15.11
N LEU A 14 -10.32 -2.29 -15.96
CA LEU A 14 -9.75 -0.98 -15.63
C LEU A 14 -10.38 -0.35 -14.38
N THR A 15 -11.69 -0.52 -14.20
CA THR A 15 -12.40 -0.04 -13.00
C THR A 15 -11.96 -0.79 -11.74
N LEU A 16 -11.77 -2.11 -11.84
CA LEU A 16 -11.26 -2.93 -10.74
C LEU A 16 -9.81 -2.59 -10.39
N LEU A 17 -8.96 -2.39 -11.40
CA LEU A 17 -7.56 -1.98 -11.20
C LEU A 17 -7.44 -0.63 -10.51
N ARG A 18 -8.30 0.33 -10.85
CA ARG A 18 -8.38 1.62 -10.14
C ARG A 18 -8.73 1.44 -8.67
N ARG A 19 -9.74 0.62 -8.35
CA ARG A 19 -10.11 0.33 -6.95
C ARG A 19 -8.97 -0.31 -6.16
N VAL A 20 -8.21 -1.23 -6.79
CA VAL A 20 -7.03 -1.82 -6.16
C VAL A 20 -5.99 -0.75 -5.87
N ARG A 21 -5.72 0.15 -6.83
CA ARG A 21 -4.79 1.27 -6.63
C ARG A 21 -5.24 2.18 -5.50
N ASP A 22 -6.52 2.59 -5.47
CA ASP A 22 -7.06 3.44 -4.40
C ASP A 22 -6.92 2.79 -3.02
N ARG A 23 -7.11 1.46 -2.94
CA ARG A 23 -6.91 0.71 -1.71
C ARG A 23 -5.43 0.68 -1.30
N ILE A 24 -4.51 0.45 -2.23
CA ILE A 24 -3.07 0.54 -1.95
C ILE A 24 -2.70 1.95 -1.46
N ASP A 25 -3.24 3.00 -2.08
CA ASP A 25 -3.00 4.40 -1.72
C ASP A 25 -3.44 4.72 -0.29
N ARG A 26 -4.56 4.12 0.15
CA ARG A 26 -5.16 4.37 1.45
C ARG A 26 -4.57 3.51 2.57
N ASP A 27 -4.29 2.24 2.26
CA ASP A 27 -3.87 1.22 3.23
C ASP A 27 -2.37 0.87 3.14
N TYR A 28 -1.52 1.65 2.45
CA TYR A 28 -0.09 1.35 2.26
C TYR A 28 0.70 1.08 3.56
N ALA A 29 0.21 1.57 4.70
CA ALA A 29 0.83 1.40 6.01
C ALA A 29 0.55 0.03 6.64
N GLN A 30 -0.47 -0.68 6.15
CA GLN A 30 -0.84 -2.02 6.62
C GLN A 30 0.02 -3.09 5.93
N PRO A 31 0.13 -4.30 6.52
CA PRO A 31 0.68 -5.46 5.82
C PRO A 31 -0.28 -5.91 4.71
N LEU A 32 -0.27 -5.17 3.60
CA LEU A 32 -1.06 -5.48 2.40
C LEU A 32 -0.39 -6.62 1.64
N ASP A 33 -1.16 -7.69 1.44
CA ASP A 33 -0.78 -8.81 0.59
C ASP A 33 -1.44 -8.71 -0.79
N VAL A 34 -0.70 -9.06 -1.84
CA VAL A 34 -1.20 -9.02 -3.23
C VAL A 34 -2.40 -9.97 -3.40
N GLU A 35 -2.43 -11.10 -2.69
CA GLU A 35 -3.57 -12.01 -2.70
C GLU A 35 -4.80 -11.40 -2.02
N ALA A 36 -4.61 -10.61 -0.95
CA ALA A 36 -5.71 -9.92 -0.28
C ALA A 36 -6.34 -8.86 -1.20
N LEU A 37 -5.51 -8.12 -1.95
CA LEU A 37 -5.97 -7.17 -2.97
C LEU A 37 -6.73 -7.86 -4.09
N ALA A 38 -6.22 -8.99 -4.58
CA ALA A 38 -6.83 -9.77 -5.65
C ALA A 38 -8.19 -10.36 -5.23
N ARG A 39 -8.28 -10.89 -4.00
CA ARG A 39 -9.55 -11.32 -3.39
C ARG A 39 -10.57 -10.20 -3.31
N GLY A 40 -10.15 -8.97 -3.04
CA GLY A 40 -11.03 -7.80 -2.98
C GLY A 40 -11.69 -7.41 -4.32
N VAL A 41 -11.17 -7.89 -5.45
CA VAL A 41 -11.73 -7.66 -6.79
C VAL A 41 -12.11 -8.94 -7.53
N HIS A 42 -12.18 -10.07 -6.81
CA HIS A 42 -12.48 -11.40 -7.37
C HIS A 42 -11.55 -11.80 -8.53
N MET A 43 -10.27 -11.44 -8.45
CA MET A 43 -9.24 -11.84 -9.40
C MET A 43 -8.21 -12.74 -8.73
N SER A 44 -7.56 -13.60 -9.51
CA SER A 44 -6.35 -14.30 -9.07
C SER A 44 -5.17 -13.33 -9.02
N ALA A 45 -4.26 -13.51 -8.06
CA ALA A 45 -3.10 -12.63 -7.88
C ALA A 45 -2.23 -12.50 -9.15
N GLY A 46 -2.05 -13.60 -9.89
CA GLY A 46 -1.33 -13.59 -11.17
C GLY A 46 -2.05 -12.79 -12.27
N HIS A 47 -3.38 -12.86 -12.34
CA HIS A 47 -4.15 -12.08 -13.31
C HIS A 47 -4.11 -10.59 -12.97
N LEU A 48 -4.32 -10.26 -11.69
CA LEU A 48 -4.20 -8.88 -11.19
C LEU A 48 -2.83 -8.31 -11.50
N SER A 49 -1.75 -9.03 -11.19
CA SER A 49 -0.38 -8.55 -11.41
C SER A 49 -0.10 -8.24 -12.89
N ARG A 50 -0.56 -9.10 -13.81
CA ARG A 50 -0.43 -8.87 -15.25
C ARG A 50 -1.23 -7.65 -15.70
N GLN A 51 -2.51 -7.57 -15.35
CA GLN A 51 -3.38 -6.46 -15.77
C GLN A 51 -2.93 -5.13 -15.17
N PHE A 52 -2.52 -5.12 -13.91
CA PHE A 52 -2.00 -3.94 -13.23
C PHE A 52 -0.71 -3.45 -13.89
N LYS A 53 0.20 -4.36 -14.27
CA LYS A 53 1.42 -4.01 -15.01
C LYS A 53 1.11 -3.47 -16.40
N LEU A 54 0.12 -4.01 -17.10
CA LEU A 54 -0.31 -3.49 -18.41
C LEU A 54 -0.93 -2.10 -18.30
N ALA A 55 -1.68 -1.82 -17.23
CA ALA A 55 -2.36 -0.54 -17.03
C ALA A 55 -1.46 0.56 -16.44
N TYR A 56 -0.53 0.21 -15.55
CA TYR A 56 0.27 1.16 -14.76
C TYR A 56 1.78 1.05 -14.99
N GLY A 57 2.25 0.06 -15.74
CA GLY A 57 3.66 -0.15 -16.07
C GLY A 57 4.46 -1.00 -15.07
N GLU A 58 3.97 -1.16 -13.83
CA GLU A 58 4.65 -1.93 -12.78
C GLU A 58 3.73 -2.93 -12.06
N SER A 59 4.31 -3.86 -11.29
CA SER A 59 3.50 -4.82 -10.51
C SER A 59 2.88 -4.14 -9.29
N PRO A 60 1.74 -4.64 -8.77
CA PRO A 60 1.11 -4.05 -7.58
C PRO A 60 2.02 -4.12 -6.35
N TYR A 61 2.90 -5.13 -6.25
CA TYR A 61 3.91 -5.22 -5.20
C TYR A 61 4.96 -4.11 -5.31
N SER A 62 5.49 -3.87 -6.51
CA SER A 62 6.43 -2.78 -6.77
C SER A 62 5.81 -1.42 -6.44
N TYR A 63 4.58 -1.20 -6.89
CA TYR A 63 3.84 0.03 -6.61
C TYR A 63 3.68 0.25 -5.09
N LEU A 64 3.26 -0.78 -4.35
CA LEU A 64 3.12 -0.71 -2.89
C LEU A 64 4.46 -0.36 -2.21
N MET A 65 5.57 -0.99 -2.62
CA MET A 65 6.90 -0.69 -2.07
C MET A 65 7.29 0.76 -2.31
N THR A 66 7.12 1.26 -3.54
CA THR A 66 7.38 2.66 -3.88
C THR A 66 6.58 3.60 -2.98
N ARG A 67 5.28 3.35 -2.80
CA ARG A 67 4.41 4.17 -1.94
C ARG A 67 4.84 4.19 -0.49
N ARG A 68 5.31 3.05 0.05
CA ARG A 68 5.85 2.98 1.42
C ARG A 68 7.13 3.80 1.56
N ILE A 69 8.03 3.73 0.57
CA ILE A 69 9.28 4.51 0.56
C ILE A 69 8.98 6.01 0.45
N GLU A 70 8.12 6.43 -0.47
CA GLU A 70 7.71 7.83 -0.61
C GLU A 70 7.13 8.41 0.69
N ARG A 71 6.30 7.64 1.38
CA ARG A 71 5.70 8.06 2.65
C ARG A 71 6.71 8.09 3.79
N ALA A 72 7.63 7.13 3.85
CA ALA A 72 8.74 7.17 4.79
C ALA A 72 9.64 8.39 4.53
N MET A 73 9.98 8.68 3.27
CA MET A 73 10.76 9.87 2.91
C MET A 73 10.02 11.17 3.25
N ALA A 74 8.70 11.23 3.04
CA ALA A 74 7.91 12.39 3.44
C ALA A 74 7.93 12.60 4.96
N LEU A 75 7.88 11.52 5.74
CA LEU A 75 8.02 11.59 7.20
C LEU A 75 9.43 12.06 7.61
N LEU A 76 10.49 11.57 6.97
CA LEU A 76 11.87 12.02 7.22
C LEU A 76 12.09 13.48 6.82
N ARG A 77 11.46 13.96 5.74
CA ARG A 77 11.55 15.36 5.30
C ARG A 77 10.78 16.32 6.20
N ARG A 78 9.65 15.86 6.78
CA ARG A 78 8.83 16.67 7.69
C ARG A 78 9.31 16.60 9.13
N GLY A 79 9.93 15.49 9.51
CA GLY A 79 10.58 15.29 10.79
C GLY A 79 12.09 15.23 10.61
N GLY A 80 12.74 16.39 10.69
CA GLY A 80 14.03 16.45 11.39
C GLY A 80 13.77 16.08 12.86
N ILE A 81 13.44 14.82 13.12
CA ILE A 81 13.28 14.28 14.45
C ILE A 81 14.68 14.20 15.04
N CYS A 82 15.09 15.25 15.74
CA CYS A 82 16.08 15.12 16.80
C CYS A 82 15.56 14.05 17.77
N PRO A 83 16.28 12.93 17.99
CA PRO A 83 15.97 12.02 19.09
C PRO A 83 16.42 12.70 20.39
N GLY A 84 15.67 13.73 20.80
CA GLY A 84 15.79 14.40 22.08
C GLY A 84 14.44 14.32 22.76
N SER A 85 14.42 13.74 23.96
CA SER A 85 13.26 13.59 24.85
C SER A 85 12.46 12.28 24.68
N SER A 86 13.08 11.18 25.09
CA SER A 86 12.46 10.37 26.16
C SER A 86 13.41 10.36 27.35
N SER A 87 13.34 11.45 28.12
CA SER A 87 13.95 11.59 29.43
C SER A 87 13.41 10.49 30.34
N SER A 88 14.23 9.47 30.61
CA SER A 88 14.21 8.82 31.92
C SER A 88 14.77 9.84 32.91
N PRO A 89 14.01 10.27 33.92
CA PRO A 89 14.40 9.87 35.27
C PRO A 89 13.20 9.88 36.25
N THR A 90 12.80 8.70 36.76
CA THR A 90 12.08 8.68 38.04
C THR A 90 12.69 7.66 38.96
N ALA A 91 13.30 8.19 40.01
CA ALA A 91 13.86 7.48 41.14
C ALA A 91 12.80 6.60 41.84
N SER A 92 13.19 5.38 42.18
CA SER A 92 12.70 4.67 43.37
C SER A 92 13.83 3.78 43.85
N ARG A 93 14.60 4.25 44.83
CA ARG A 93 14.33 4.22 46.28
C ARG A 93 15.01 2.98 46.87
N ARG A 94 16.04 3.30 47.65
CA ARG A 94 16.76 2.43 48.58
C ARG A 94 15.81 1.72 49.54
N THR A 95 16.06 0.43 49.72
CA THR A 95 15.94 -0.39 50.95
C THR A 95 16.95 -1.53 50.72
N ARG A 96 18.07 -1.77 51.39
CA ARG A 96 18.50 -1.68 52.80
C ARG A 96 17.45 -2.18 53.79
N THR A 97 17.41 -3.49 53.98
CA THR A 97 17.67 -4.16 55.27
C THR A 97 18.23 -5.54 54.96
#